data_AF-A0A0C4EI95-F1
#
_entry.id   AF-A0A0C4EI95-F1
#
_cell.length_a   1.000
_cell.length_b   1.000
_cell.length_c   1.000
_cell.angle_alpha   90.00
_cell.angle_beta   90.00
_cell.angle_gamma   90.00
#
_symmetry.space_group_name_H-M   'P 1'
#
loop_
_entity.id
_entity.type
_entity.pdbx_description
1 polymer ?
#
loop_
_entity_poly.entity_id
_entity_poly.type
_entity_poly.pdbx_seq_one_letter_code
_entity_poly.pdbx_strand_id
1 'polypeptide(L)'
;MNHPSSLPESKVNPVSSQPAILTTTNTFRGANESTRMDEAVDPFVTNTLEGVPEFVLEYAPLVHLNSKEPFWPASLEEHLRHTILHEPDGQASRPPEEDPCSILAQRRFNHEKCFLTAAVDVRPAPLDHPWLVSEEGKPGSDRKSPVSPVILILVDKSNITGVPGTLDAFWFFFYSFNLGPTVANIHFGNHIVHCDTQ
;
A
#
# COMPACT_ATOMS: atom_id res chain seq x y z
N MET A 1 -58.17 -3.44 -17.22
CA MET A 1 -57.41 -4.70 -17.07
C MET A 1 -56.05 -4.52 -17.73
N ASN A 2 -55.03 -4.46 -16.89
CA ASN A 2 -53.57 -4.61 -17.03
C ASN A 2 -52.93 -4.58 -18.43
N HIS A 3 -52.18 -3.53 -18.70
CA HIS A 3 -50.94 -3.60 -19.50
C HIS A 3 -49.76 -3.80 -18.53
N PRO A 4 -48.82 -4.74 -18.75
CA PRO A 4 -47.64 -4.86 -17.92
C PRO A 4 -46.61 -3.81 -18.33
N SER A 5 -46.20 -2.99 -17.38
CA SER A 5 -45.09 -2.04 -17.52
C SER A 5 -43.79 -2.82 -17.47
N SER A 6 -43.06 -2.88 -18.59
CA SER A 6 -41.71 -3.44 -18.65
C SER A 6 -40.73 -2.54 -17.89
N LEU A 7 -40.03 -3.12 -16.92
CA LEU A 7 -38.92 -2.49 -16.19
C LEU A 7 -37.79 -2.11 -17.16
N PRO A 8 -37.10 -0.97 -16.97
CA PRO A 8 -35.93 -0.64 -17.79
C PRO A 8 -34.77 -1.54 -17.41
N GLU A 9 -34.14 -2.14 -18.42
CA GLU A 9 -32.91 -2.92 -18.30
C GLU A 9 -31.80 -2.07 -17.66
N SER A 10 -31.32 -2.54 -16.52
CA SER A 10 -30.10 -2.04 -15.88
C SER A 10 -28.92 -2.36 -16.78
N LYS A 11 -28.35 -1.32 -17.42
CA LYS A 11 -27.05 -1.42 -18.07
C LYS A 11 -26.00 -1.65 -16.98
N VAL A 12 -25.56 -2.89 -16.85
CA VAL A 12 -24.38 -3.26 -16.06
C VAL A 12 -23.19 -2.52 -16.67
N ASN A 13 -22.68 -1.52 -15.95
CA ASN A 13 -21.45 -0.82 -16.32
C ASN A 13 -20.28 -1.83 -16.35
N PRO A 14 -19.39 -1.74 -17.35
CA PRO A 14 -18.27 -2.66 -17.47
C PRO A 14 -17.34 -2.52 -16.27
N VAL A 15 -16.88 -3.68 -15.80
CA VAL A 15 -15.84 -3.91 -14.79
C VAL A 15 -14.83 -2.77 -14.82
N SER A 16 -14.75 -2.04 -13.70
CA SER A 16 -13.67 -1.10 -13.41
C SER A 16 -12.36 -1.89 -13.43
N SER A 17 -11.66 -1.87 -14.56
CA SER A 17 -10.33 -2.43 -14.72
C SER A 17 -9.34 -1.46 -14.09
N GLN A 18 -9.36 -1.36 -12.76
CA GLN A 18 -8.24 -0.74 -12.06
C GLN A 18 -7.02 -1.66 -12.24
N PRO A 19 -5.85 -1.14 -12.64
CA PRO A 19 -4.65 -1.96 -12.75
C PRO A 19 -4.28 -2.50 -11.36
N ALA A 20 -3.89 -3.78 -11.29
CA ALA A 20 -3.41 -4.44 -10.06
C ALA A 20 -2.10 -3.84 -9.50
N ILE A 21 -1.56 -2.81 -10.17
CA ILE A 21 -0.35 -2.09 -9.82
C ILE A 21 -0.72 -0.61 -9.84
N LEU A 22 -0.82 -0.03 -8.64
CA LEU A 22 -0.90 1.42 -8.47
C LEU A 22 0.52 1.93 -8.29
N THR A 23 1.13 2.43 -9.37
CA THR A 23 2.44 3.08 -9.30
C THR A 23 2.24 4.54 -8.90
N THR A 24 2.50 4.87 -7.64
CA THR A 24 2.74 6.26 -7.24
C THR A 24 4.24 6.50 -7.23
N THR A 25 4.73 7.25 -8.21
CA THR A 25 6.06 7.81 -8.11
C THR A 25 5.95 9.05 -7.23
N ASN A 26 6.50 8.99 -6.00
CA ASN A 26 6.88 10.20 -5.27
C ASN A 26 8.00 10.88 -6.07
N THR A 27 7.61 11.55 -7.15
CA THR A 27 8.53 12.36 -7.94
C THR A 27 8.74 13.61 -7.11
N PHE A 28 9.96 13.81 -6.62
CA PHE A 28 10.39 15.10 -6.08
C PHE A 28 10.46 16.11 -7.24
N ARG A 29 9.30 16.52 -7.76
CA ARG A 29 9.20 17.67 -8.65
C ARG A 29 9.26 18.90 -7.77
N GLY A 30 10.43 19.55 -7.74
CA GLY A 30 10.52 20.94 -7.28
C GLY A 30 9.62 21.80 -8.14
N ALA A 31 8.37 21.97 -7.73
CA ALA A 31 7.46 22.93 -8.34
C ALA A 31 7.79 24.30 -7.75
N ASN A 32 8.29 25.20 -8.59
CA ASN A 32 8.46 26.64 -8.43
C ASN A 32 7.80 27.25 -7.16
N GLU A 33 8.54 27.32 -6.06
CA GLU A 33 8.31 28.30 -5.02
C GLU A 33 9.56 29.16 -4.88
N SER A 34 9.40 30.45 -5.18
CA SER A 34 10.40 31.48 -4.98
C SER A 34 10.57 31.75 -3.48
N THR A 35 11.21 30.83 -2.75
CA THR A 35 11.74 31.11 -1.42
C THR A 35 13.12 30.48 -1.31
N ARG A 36 14.15 31.32 -1.43
CA ARG A 36 15.54 30.97 -1.11
C ARG A 36 15.64 30.61 0.37
N MET A 37 15.95 29.35 0.67
CA MET A 37 17.13 28.94 1.45
C MET A 37 17.51 27.52 0.99
N ASP A 38 18.80 27.25 0.90
CA ASP A 38 19.41 26.09 0.26
C ASP A 38 19.03 24.74 0.93
N GLU A 39 17.89 24.14 0.59
CA GLU A 39 17.74 22.69 0.70
C GLU A 39 18.43 22.06 -0.51
N ALA A 40 19.64 21.55 -0.31
CA ALA A 40 20.32 20.74 -1.30
C ALA A 40 19.38 19.60 -1.73
N VAL A 41 19.03 19.56 -3.03
CA VAL A 41 18.45 18.36 -3.64
C VAL A 41 19.38 17.22 -3.27
N ASP A 42 18.88 16.23 -2.53
CA ASP A 42 19.68 15.08 -2.13
C ASP A 42 20.27 14.47 -3.41
N PRO A 43 21.61 14.48 -3.59
CA PRO A 43 22.24 14.01 -4.82
C PRO A 43 21.97 12.52 -5.08
N PHE A 44 21.51 11.78 -4.07
CA PHE A 44 21.14 10.37 -4.17
C PHE A 44 19.66 10.15 -4.57
N VAL A 45 18.83 11.20 -4.53
CA VAL A 45 17.40 11.11 -4.86
C VAL A 45 17.15 11.81 -6.21
N THR A 46 17.68 11.21 -7.28
CA THR A 46 17.34 11.59 -8.66
C THR A 46 16.46 10.51 -9.26
N ASN A 47 15.20 10.86 -9.58
CA ASN A 47 14.37 9.95 -10.36
C ASN A 47 14.76 10.05 -11.85
N THR A 48 15.51 9.07 -12.30
CA THR A 48 16.01 8.91 -13.67
C THR A 48 15.11 7.99 -14.51
N LEU A 49 14.10 7.37 -13.91
CA LEU A 49 13.21 6.43 -14.58
C LEU A 49 11.97 7.16 -15.10
N GLU A 50 11.69 7.02 -16.39
CA GLU A 50 10.47 7.56 -17.03
C GLU A 50 9.21 6.73 -16.70
N GLY A 51 9.40 5.50 -16.22
CA GLY A 51 8.35 4.57 -15.83
C GLY A 51 8.91 3.25 -15.34
N VAL A 52 8.04 2.29 -15.02
CA VAL A 52 8.45 0.92 -14.67
C VAL A 52 8.90 0.19 -15.94
N PRO A 53 10.17 -0.27 -16.05
CA PRO A 53 10.62 -1.01 -17.22
C PRO A 53 9.84 -2.32 -17.40
N GLU A 54 9.52 -2.70 -18.64
CA GLU A 54 8.68 -3.88 -18.93
C GLU A 54 9.23 -5.19 -18.33
N PHE A 55 10.55 -5.37 -18.38
CA PHE A 55 11.18 -6.58 -17.83
C PHE A 55 10.93 -6.75 -16.32
N VAL A 56 10.75 -5.65 -15.57
CA VAL A 56 10.41 -5.72 -14.15
C VAL A 56 9.04 -6.37 -13.96
N LEU A 57 8.08 -6.04 -14.83
CA LEU A 57 6.75 -6.65 -14.77
C LEU A 57 6.75 -8.08 -15.31
N GLU A 58 7.51 -8.34 -16.37
CA GLU A 58 7.64 -9.67 -16.96
C GLU A 58 8.27 -10.69 -15.99
N TYR A 59 9.31 -10.28 -15.27
CA TYR A 59 10.04 -11.12 -14.31
C TYR A 59 9.59 -10.92 -12.87
N ALA A 60 8.41 -10.32 -12.65
CA ALA A 60 7.86 -10.17 -11.30
C ALA A 60 7.73 -11.55 -10.62
N PRO A 61 8.13 -11.68 -9.35
CA PRO A 61 8.15 -12.97 -8.67
C PRO A 61 6.73 -13.52 -8.46
N LEU A 62 6.61 -14.85 -8.50
CA LEU A 62 5.41 -15.55 -8.07
C LEU A 62 5.50 -15.85 -6.57
N VAL A 63 4.49 -15.42 -5.81
CA VAL A 63 4.40 -15.68 -4.37
C VAL A 63 3.35 -16.75 -4.10
N HIS A 64 3.70 -17.72 -3.26
CA HIS A 64 2.79 -18.76 -2.80
C HIS A 64 2.26 -18.42 -1.41
N LEU A 65 0.97 -18.08 -1.33
CA LEU A 65 0.31 -17.81 -0.06
C LEU A 65 -0.19 -19.11 0.59
N ASN A 66 -0.07 -19.21 1.90
CA ASN A 66 -0.55 -20.36 2.63
C ASN A 66 -2.09 -20.35 2.65
N SER A 67 -2.72 -21.37 2.04
CA SER A 67 -4.18 -21.50 2.00
C SER A 67 -4.89 -21.53 3.37
N LYS A 68 -4.15 -21.76 4.47
CA LYS A 68 -4.66 -21.77 5.85
C LYS A 68 -4.40 -20.47 6.60
N GLU A 69 -3.77 -19.48 5.97
CA GLU A 69 -3.55 -18.17 6.56
C GLU A 69 -4.89 -17.45 6.74
N PRO A 70 -5.16 -16.88 7.94
CA PRO A 70 -6.36 -16.10 8.19
C PRO A 70 -6.17 -14.61 7.91
N PHE A 71 -4.96 -14.18 7.52
CA PHE A 71 -4.67 -12.81 7.13
C PHE A 71 -4.25 -12.84 5.66
N TRP A 72 -4.84 -11.97 4.86
CA TRP A 72 -4.56 -11.91 3.43
C TRP A 72 -3.97 -10.54 3.07
N PRO A 73 -3.29 -10.41 1.91
CA PRO A 73 -2.83 -9.13 1.42
C PRO A 73 -3.98 -8.12 1.40
N ALA A 74 -3.75 -6.95 1.99
CA ALA A 74 -4.76 -5.94 2.24
C ALA A 74 -4.59 -4.69 1.37
N SER A 75 -5.64 -3.88 1.29
CA SER A 75 -5.59 -2.53 0.73
C SER A 75 -4.99 -1.57 1.77
N LEU A 76 -3.93 -0.87 1.37
CA LEU A 76 -3.32 0.19 2.20
C LEU A 76 -4.30 1.33 2.47
N GLU A 77 -5.15 1.67 1.50
CA GLU A 77 -6.16 2.70 1.66
C GLU A 77 -7.19 2.30 2.71
N GLU A 78 -7.72 1.07 2.63
CA GLU A 78 -8.69 0.55 3.60
C GLU A 78 -8.10 0.44 5.00
N HIS A 79 -6.83 0.07 5.09
CA HIS A 79 -6.09 0.09 6.35
C HIS A 79 -6.05 1.49 6.96
N LEU A 80 -5.68 2.51 6.17
CA LEU A 80 -5.56 3.88 6.66
C LEU A 80 -6.89 4.45 7.16
N ARG A 81 -8.03 4.06 6.58
CA ARG A 81 -9.38 4.41 7.07
C ARG A 81 -9.63 3.98 8.52
N HIS A 82 -8.90 2.97 8.99
CA HIS A 82 -9.03 2.40 10.33
C HIS A 82 -7.94 2.85 11.30
N THR A 83 -7.15 3.87 10.93
CA THR A 83 -6.04 4.37 11.74
C THR A 83 -6.24 5.81 12.23
N ILE A 84 -5.48 6.16 13.27
CA ILE A 84 -5.31 7.50 13.80
C ILE A 84 -3.84 7.87 13.64
N LEU A 85 -3.58 8.99 12.96
CA LEU A 85 -2.28 9.62 12.84
C LEU A 85 -2.02 10.48 14.06
N HIS A 86 -0.89 10.22 14.73
CA HIS A 86 -0.35 11.04 15.80
C HIS A 86 0.80 11.88 15.26
N GLU A 87 0.81 13.17 15.58
CA GLU A 87 1.81 14.15 15.16
C GLU A 87 2.76 14.51 16.32
N PRO A 88 3.92 15.15 16.04
CA PRO A 88 4.97 15.37 17.05
C PRO A 88 4.55 16.31 18.18
N ASP A 89 3.53 17.14 17.96
CA ASP A 89 2.96 18.06 18.92
C ASP A 89 1.87 17.40 19.81
N GLY A 90 1.59 16.12 19.59
CA GLY A 90 0.56 15.37 20.30
C GLY A 90 -0.84 15.49 19.69
N GLN A 91 -0.99 16.17 18.55
CA GLN A 91 -2.24 16.16 17.80
C GLN A 91 -2.52 14.76 17.26
N ALA A 92 -3.79 14.37 17.28
CA ALA A 92 -4.27 13.12 16.71
C ALA A 92 -5.39 13.40 15.71
N SER A 93 -5.30 12.84 14.52
CA SER A 93 -6.29 13.01 13.46
C SER A 93 -6.53 11.71 12.70
N ARG A 94 -7.69 11.61 12.04
CA ARG A 94 -7.93 10.55 11.07
C ARG A 94 -7.35 10.96 9.71
N PRO A 95 -6.79 10.02 8.94
CA PRO A 95 -6.50 10.25 7.53
C PRO A 95 -7.74 10.77 6.78
N PRO A 96 -7.57 11.59 5.72
CA PRO A 96 -8.70 12.11 4.96
C PRO A 96 -9.60 10.99 4.42
N GLU A 97 -10.91 11.16 4.48
CA GLU A 97 -11.85 10.11 4.07
C GLU A 97 -11.85 9.88 2.55
N GLU A 98 -11.71 10.92 1.73
CA GLU A 98 -11.72 10.76 0.27
C GLU A 98 -10.42 10.14 -0.26
N ASP A 99 -9.28 10.52 0.32
CA ASP A 99 -7.95 10.00 -0.04
C ASP A 99 -7.10 9.80 1.22
N PRO A 100 -7.24 8.66 1.91
CA PRO A 100 -6.44 8.33 3.09
C PRO A 100 -4.95 8.26 2.79
N CYS A 101 -4.58 7.78 1.59
CA CYS A 101 -3.20 7.61 1.14
C CYS A 101 -2.48 8.95 0.92
N SER A 102 -3.20 10.06 0.78
CA SER A 102 -2.62 11.40 0.65
C SER A 102 -1.64 11.77 1.78
N ILE A 103 -1.78 11.17 2.97
CA ILE A 103 -0.85 11.39 4.08
C ILE A 103 0.55 10.84 3.77
N LEU A 104 0.66 9.77 2.97
CA LEU A 104 1.94 9.11 2.69
C LEU A 104 2.85 9.94 1.78
N ALA A 105 2.29 10.89 1.04
CA ALA A 105 3.04 11.82 0.19
C ALA A 105 3.56 13.05 0.96
N GLN A 106 3.11 13.26 2.21
CA GLN A 106 3.37 14.50 2.93
C GLN A 106 4.61 14.37 3.81
N ARG A 107 5.69 15.09 3.43
CA ARG A 107 6.98 15.04 4.15
C ARG A 107 6.89 15.40 5.63
N ARG A 108 5.93 16.24 6.03
CA ARG A 108 5.71 16.60 7.44
C ARG A 108 5.46 15.38 8.34
N PHE A 109 4.96 14.29 7.78
CA PHE A 109 4.72 13.04 8.52
C PHE A 109 5.92 12.08 8.49
N ASN A 110 6.99 12.38 7.74
CA ASN A 110 8.24 11.64 7.79
C ASN A 110 9.08 12.09 9.01
N HIS A 111 8.57 11.81 10.20
CA HIS A 111 9.15 12.26 11.46
C HIS A 111 9.06 11.13 12.49
N GLU A 112 10.08 10.93 13.31
CA GLU A 112 10.18 9.82 14.29
C GLU A 112 9.06 9.79 15.35
N LYS A 113 8.43 10.94 15.58
CA LYS A 113 7.29 11.11 16.49
C LYS A 113 5.93 11.05 15.79
N CYS A 114 5.92 10.89 14.47
CA CYS A 114 4.70 10.62 13.72
C CYS A 114 4.47 9.11 13.67
N PHE A 115 3.29 8.65 14.08
CA PHE A 115 2.96 7.23 14.03
C PHE A 115 1.46 7.01 13.86
N LEU A 116 1.11 5.82 13.37
CA LEU A 116 -0.27 5.38 13.21
C LEU A 116 -0.65 4.42 14.33
N THR A 117 -1.91 4.48 14.75
CA THR A 117 -2.52 3.51 15.68
C THR A 117 -3.88 3.09 15.14
N ALA A 118 -4.37 1.91 15.53
CA ALA A 118 -5.76 1.54 15.20
C ALA A 118 -6.74 2.50 15.88
N ALA A 119 -7.79 2.89 15.16
CA ALA A 119 -8.84 3.79 15.67
C ALA A 119 -9.77 3.11 16.70
N VAL A 120 -9.73 1.78 16.76
CA VAL A 120 -10.47 0.95 17.72
C VAL A 120 -9.53 -0.07 18.36
N ASP A 121 -9.86 -0.53 19.56
CA ASP A 121 -9.08 -1.57 20.23
C ASP A 121 -9.35 -2.93 19.59
N VAL A 122 -8.40 -3.41 18.79
CA VAL A 122 -8.48 -4.68 18.07
C VAL A 122 -7.81 -5.84 18.81
N ARG A 123 -7.13 -5.58 19.93
CA ARG A 123 -6.34 -6.60 20.65
C ARG A 123 -7.18 -7.77 21.17
N PRO A 124 -8.43 -7.59 21.65
CA PRO A 124 -9.21 -8.70 22.18
C PRO A 124 -9.60 -9.75 21.12
N ALA A 125 -9.84 -9.31 19.88
CA ALA A 125 -10.35 -10.17 18.82
C ALA A 125 -9.97 -9.63 17.42
N PRO A 126 -8.70 -9.72 17.00
CA PRO A 126 -8.25 -9.16 15.71
C PRO A 126 -8.95 -9.80 14.50
N LEU A 127 -9.38 -11.06 14.62
CA LEU A 127 -10.11 -11.77 13.56
C LEU A 127 -11.53 -11.25 13.34
N ASP A 128 -12.10 -10.52 14.31
CA ASP A 128 -13.45 -9.94 14.19
C ASP A 128 -13.45 -8.62 13.40
N HIS A 129 -12.27 -8.15 12.96
CA HIS A 129 -12.10 -6.92 12.20
C HIS A 129 -11.79 -7.22 10.73
N PRO A 130 -12.76 -7.02 9.80
CA PRO A 130 -12.59 -7.36 8.39
C PRO A 130 -11.37 -6.71 7.72
N TRP A 131 -11.03 -5.48 8.10
CA TRP A 131 -9.87 -4.75 7.55
C TRP A 131 -8.52 -5.33 7.99
N LEU A 132 -8.45 -6.12 9.07
CA LEU A 132 -7.25 -6.81 9.53
C LEU A 132 -7.04 -8.15 8.82
N VAL A 133 -8.13 -8.91 8.62
CA VAL A 133 -8.15 -10.24 7.98
C VAL A 133 -8.07 -10.12 6.46
N SER A 134 -8.75 -9.12 5.90
CA SER A 134 -8.83 -8.82 4.47
C SER A 134 -9.20 -10.02 3.59
N GLU A 135 -10.32 -10.70 3.86
CA GLU A 135 -10.77 -11.86 3.04
C GLU A 135 -10.84 -11.57 1.53
N GLU A 136 -11.20 -10.33 1.15
CA GLU A 136 -11.19 -9.88 -0.26
C GLU A 136 -9.78 -9.84 -0.86
N GLY A 137 -8.75 -9.79 -0.02
CA GLY A 137 -7.33 -9.86 -0.36
C GLY A 137 -6.90 -11.18 -1.00
N LYS A 138 -7.69 -12.23 -0.84
CA LYS A 138 -7.38 -13.57 -1.33
C LYS A 138 -7.32 -13.61 -2.86
N PRO A 139 -6.26 -14.21 -3.46
CA PRO A 139 -6.17 -14.32 -4.91
C PRO A 139 -7.34 -15.09 -5.54
N GLY A 140 -7.91 -14.51 -6.60
CA GLY A 140 -8.96 -15.11 -7.40
C GLY A 140 -8.46 -16.18 -8.38
N SER A 141 -9.34 -16.62 -9.29
CA SER A 141 -9.00 -17.60 -10.33
C SER A 141 -7.93 -17.11 -11.31
N ASP A 142 -7.78 -15.79 -11.45
CA ASP A 142 -6.76 -15.12 -12.23
C ASP A 142 -5.42 -14.96 -11.48
N ARG A 143 -5.35 -15.50 -10.25
CA ARG A 143 -4.18 -15.47 -9.35
C ARG A 143 -3.83 -14.07 -8.84
N LYS A 144 -4.78 -13.13 -8.88
CA LYS A 144 -4.59 -11.76 -8.39
C LYS A 144 -5.52 -11.45 -7.24
N SER A 145 -5.06 -10.60 -6.33
CA SER A 145 -5.92 -9.97 -5.34
C SER A 145 -6.72 -8.85 -6.01
N PRO A 146 -8.05 -8.74 -5.76
CA PRO A 146 -8.85 -7.63 -6.27
C PRO A 146 -8.63 -6.32 -5.50
N VAL A 147 -8.12 -6.37 -4.27
CA VAL A 147 -8.02 -5.20 -3.38
C VAL A 147 -6.60 -4.85 -2.94
N SER A 148 -5.65 -5.78 -3.06
CA SER A 148 -4.27 -5.56 -2.63
C SER A 148 -3.34 -5.40 -3.84
N PRO A 149 -3.02 -4.15 -4.23
CA PRO A 149 -2.01 -3.91 -5.25
C PRO A 149 -0.62 -4.21 -4.70
N VAL A 150 0.30 -4.58 -5.60
CA VAL A 150 1.71 -4.73 -5.24
C VAL A 150 2.35 -3.35 -5.10
N ILE A 151 3.10 -3.14 -4.02
CA ILE A 151 3.97 -1.97 -3.86
C ILE A 151 5.31 -2.30 -4.51
N LEU A 152 5.67 -1.54 -5.54
CA LEU A 152 6.92 -1.70 -6.29
C LEU A 152 7.87 -0.55 -5.98
N ILE A 153 9.04 -0.88 -5.41
CA ILE A 153 10.12 0.08 -5.18
C ILE A 153 11.21 -0.19 -6.22
N LEU A 154 11.57 0.85 -6.97
CA LEU A 154 12.61 0.83 -7.99
C LEU A 154 13.77 1.72 -7.55
N VAL A 155 14.98 1.19 -7.60
CA VAL A 155 16.22 1.91 -7.29
C VAL A 155 17.13 1.87 -8.51
N ASP A 156 17.24 3.00 -9.22
CA ASP A 156 18.22 3.12 -10.31
C ASP A 156 19.63 3.16 -9.72
N LYS A 157 20.46 2.21 -10.13
CA LYS A 157 21.86 2.08 -9.76
C LYS A 157 22.81 2.34 -10.91
N SER A 158 22.32 2.88 -12.03
CA SER A 158 23.14 3.19 -13.21
C SER A 158 24.35 4.06 -12.86
N ASN A 159 24.16 5.10 -12.05
CA ASN A 159 25.24 5.99 -11.62
C ASN A 159 26.25 5.30 -10.69
N ILE A 160 25.78 4.41 -9.82
CA ILE A 160 26.62 3.72 -8.82
C ILE A 160 27.47 2.64 -9.50
N THR A 161 26.88 1.94 -10.47
CA THR A 161 27.53 0.81 -11.16
C THR A 161 28.30 1.23 -12.41
N GLY A 162 28.04 2.43 -12.94
CA GLY A 162 28.59 2.89 -14.21
C GLY A 162 27.99 2.19 -15.44
N VAL A 163 26.97 1.34 -15.25
CA VAL A 163 26.30 0.58 -16.31
C VAL A 163 24.86 1.10 -16.44
N PRO A 164 24.52 1.82 -17.52
CA PRO A 164 23.17 2.31 -17.76
C PRO A 164 22.12 1.19 -17.73
N GLY A 165 21.00 1.45 -17.06
CA GLY A 165 19.90 0.49 -16.93
C GLY A 165 20.07 -0.52 -15.79
N THR A 166 21.07 -0.35 -14.92
CA THR A 166 21.19 -1.20 -13.72
C THR A 166 20.19 -0.75 -12.67
N LEU A 167 19.31 -1.66 -12.26
CA LEU A 167 18.17 -1.39 -11.39
C LEU A 167 18.07 -2.47 -10.31
N ASP A 168 17.69 -2.09 -9.08
CA ASP A 168 17.04 -3.01 -8.14
C ASP A 168 15.53 -2.78 -8.13
N ALA A 169 14.76 -3.87 -8.15
CA ALA A 169 13.32 -3.86 -8.03
C ALA A 169 12.91 -4.70 -6.83
N PHE A 170 12.02 -4.16 -6.00
CA PHE A 170 11.51 -4.81 -4.80
C PHE A 170 9.98 -4.78 -4.83
N TRP A 171 9.37 -5.95 -4.68
CA TRP A 171 7.92 -6.13 -4.68
C TRP A 171 7.48 -6.45 -3.26
N PHE A 172 6.48 -5.73 -2.76
CA PHE A 172 5.93 -5.92 -1.44
C PHE A 172 4.42 -6.11 -1.51
N PHE A 173 3.92 -6.98 -0.63
CA PHE A 173 2.51 -7.04 -0.30
C PHE A 173 2.29 -6.36 1.03
N PHE A 174 1.20 -5.62 1.13
CA PHE A 174 0.79 -4.99 2.37
C PHE A 174 -0.15 -5.93 3.11
N TYR A 175 0.12 -6.18 4.39
CA TYR A 175 -0.80 -6.85 5.30
C TYR A 175 -1.22 -5.87 6.39
N SER A 176 -2.52 -5.77 6.64
CA SER A 176 -3.04 -4.94 7.73
C SER A 176 -2.68 -5.51 9.10
N PHE A 177 -2.51 -6.82 9.19
CA PHE A 177 -2.18 -7.53 10.40
C PHE A 177 -1.24 -8.69 10.09
N ASN A 178 -0.21 -8.86 10.91
CA ASN A 178 0.58 -10.08 10.94
C ASN A 178 0.56 -10.64 12.36
N LEU A 179 0.16 -11.91 12.47
CA LEU A 179 0.20 -12.66 13.72
C LEU A 179 1.63 -13.15 13.93
N GLY A 180 2.33 -12.54 14.89
CA GLY A 180 3.72 -12.88 15.14
C GLY A 180 3.89 -14.36 15.50
N PRO A 181 5.02 -14.98 15.11
CA PRO A 181 5.26 -16.37 15.39
C PRO A 181 5.35 -16.60 16.91
N THR A 182 4.90 -17.77 17.34
CA THR A 182 5.14 -18.26 18.70
C THR A 182 6.29 -19.25 18.63
N VAL A 183 7.44 -18.91 19.22
CA VAL A 183 8.60 -19.80 19.32
C VAL A 183 8.84 -20.14 20.79
N ALA A 184 8.92 -21.42 21.11
CA ALA A 184 9.15 -21.91 22.47
C ALA A 184 8.18 -21.32 23.53
N ASN A 185 6.88 -21.26 23.23
CA ASN A 185 5.82 -20.64 24.06
C ASN A 185 5.97 -19.13 24.32
N ILE A 186 6.86 -18.45 23.59
CA ILE A 186 6.99 -16.99 23.61
C ILE A 186 6.38 -16.47 22.32
N HIS A 187 5.34 -15.65 22.46
CA HIS A 187 4.67 -14.99 21.34
C HIS A 187 5.37 -13.65 21.08
N PHE A 188 5.96 -13.48 19.90
CA PHE A 188 6.81 -12.33 19.56
C PHE A 188 6.02 -11.05 19.25
N GLY A 189 4.71 -11.07 19.46
CA GLY A 189 3.81 -9.92 19.36
C GLY A 189 3.11 -9.83 18.02
N ASN A 190 1.91 -9.27 18.04
CA ASN A 190 1.12 -9.02 16.84
C ASN A 190 1.40 -7.63 16.30
N HIS A 191 1.47 -7.50 14.98
CA HIS A 191 1.78 -6.25 14.32
C HIS A 191 0.55 -5.76 13.54
N ILE A 192 0.14 -4.52 13.81
CA ILE A 192 -0.76 -3.76 12.95
C ILE A 192 0.13 -3.03 11.96
N VAL A 193 -0.07 -3.27 10.66
CA VAL A 193 0.86 -3.00 9.55
C VAL A 193 2.03 -3.97 9.49
N HIS A 194 2.14 -4.68 8.37
CA HIS A 194 3.31 -5.46 7.99
C HIS A 194 3.50 -5.43 6.47
N CYS A 195 4.72 -5.20 6.00
CA CYS A 195 5.09 -5.37 4.60
C CYS A 195 5.95 -6.63 4.50
N ASP A 196 5.45 -7.64 3.78
CA ASP A 196 6.18 -8.89 3.59
C ASP A 196 7.02 -8.85 2.32
N THR A 197 8.29 -9.21 2.47
CA THR A 197 9.17 -9.68 1.40
C THR A 197 9.43 -11.16 1.66
N GLN A 198 9.04 -12.04 0.74
CA GLN A 198 9.46 -13.44 0.78
C GLN A 198 10.47 -13.72 -0.33
#